data_AF-A0A0F9TEI7-F1
#
_entry.id   AF-A0A0F9TEI7-F1
#
_cell.length_a   1.000
_cell.length_b   1.000
_cell.length_c   1.000
_cell.angle_alpha   90.00
_cell.angle_beta   90.00
_cell.angle_gamma   90.00
#
_symmetry.space_group_name_H-M   'P 1'
#
loop_
_entity.id
_entity.type
_entity.pdbx_description
1 polymer ?
#
loop_
_entity_poly.entity_id
_entity_poly.type
_entity_poly.pdbx_seq_one_letter_code
_entity_poly.pdbx_strand_id
1 'polypeptide(L)' 'MLKGGFYHHHTKEELIEYKKLSPTQKLDWLEEINSFLYKNVSKQKRDLWTKFRKGEI' A
#
# COMPACT_ATOMS: atom_id res chain seq x y z
N MET A 1 2.01 7.09 23.54
CA MET A 1 2.53 6.67 22.22
C MET A 1 2.63 5.15 22.22
N LEU A 2 1.92 4.46 21.34
CA LEU A 2 2.01 2.99 21.25
C LEU A 2 3.31 2.61 20.53
N LYS A 3 4.17 1.84 21.22
CA LYS A 3 5.39 1.24 20.66
C LYS A 3 4.97 0.24 19.56
N GLY A 4 5.24 0.55 18.29
CA GLY A 4 5.17 -0.43 17.18
C GLY A 4 4.20 -0.14 16.03
N GLY A 5 3.50 1.00 16.02
CA GLY A 5 2.60 1.37 14.93
C GLY A 5 3.20 2.38 13.94
N PHE A 6 2.81 2.30 12.67
CA PHE A 6 3.02 3.40 11.72
C PHE A 6 1.87 4.38 11.86
N TYR A 7 2.19 5.65 12.13
CA TYR A 7 1.21 6.74 12.19
C TYR A 7 1.47 7.70 11.04
N HIS A 8 0.46 7.89 10.20
CA HIS A 8 0.48 8.88 9.14
C HIS A 8 -0.65 9.87 9.38
N HIS A 9 -0.32 11.15 9.28
CA HIS A 9 -1.28 12.24 9.32
C HIS A 9 -1.32 12.89 7.94
N HIS A 10 -2.52 13.19 7.46
CA HIS A 10 -2.74 13.91 6.23
C HIS A 10 -3.57 15.15 6.51
N THR A 11 -3.11 16.27 6.00
CA THR A 11 -3.83 17.54 6.00
C THR A 11 -5.09 17.45 5.15
N LYS A 12 -6.02 18.38 5.36
CA LYS A 12 -7.27 18.43 4.59
C LYS A 12 -6.97 18.69 3.11
N GLU A 13 -5.96 19.50 2.83
CA GLU A 13 -5.51 19.90 1.51
C GLU A 13 -4.96 18.69 0.75
N GLU A 14 -4.11 17.88 1.37
CA GLU A 14 -3.60 16.63 0.77
C GLU A 14 -4.74 15.65 0.42
N LEU A 15 -5.75 15.54 1.29
CA LEU A 15 -6.93 14.71 1.01
C LEU A 15 -7.77 15.25 -0.15
N ILE A 16 -7.86 16.58 -0.31
CA ILE A 16 -8.54 17.21 -1.44
C ILE A 16 -7.79 16.92 -2.75
N GLU A 17 -6.46 17.06 -2.76
CA GLU A 17 -5.67 16.74 -3.95
C GLU A 17 -5.77 15.27 -4.34
N TYR A 18 -5.70 14.35 -3.37
CA TYR A 18 -5.90 12.92 -3.64
C TYR A 18 -7.29 12.61 -4.24
N LYS A 19 -8.33 13.33 -3.81
CA LYS A 19 -9.70 13.16 -4.34
C LYS A 19 -9.82 13.61 -5.79
N LYS A 20 -8.99 14.54 -6.26
CA LYS A 20 -8.98 15.01 -7.65
C LYS A 20 -8.38 14.00 -8.62
N LEU A 21 -7.58 13.05 -8.13
CA LEU A 21 -6.97 12.02 -8.98
C LEU A 21 -8.04 11.14 -9.63
N SER A 22 -7.88 10.90 -10.93
CA SER A 22 -8.75 9.99 -11.67
C SER A 22 -8.54 8.54 -11.22
N PRO A 23 -9.51 7.64 -11.48
CA PRO A 23 -9.33 6.21 -11.23
C PRO A 23 -8.08 5.63 -11.89
N THR A 24 -7.76 6.06 -13.11
CA THR A 24 -6.57 5.61 -13.85
C THR A 24 -5.28 6.03 -13.14
N GLN A 25 -5.15 7.28 -12.72
CA GLN A 25 -3.96 7.74 -12.02
C GLN A 25 -3.71 6.98 -10.71
N LYS A 26 -4.80 6.62 -10.00
CA LYS A 26 -4.71 5.79 -8.80
C LYS A 26 -4.27 4.36 -9.13
N LEU A 27 -4.79 3.80 -10.22
CA LEU A 27 -4.40 2.48 -10.68
C LEU A 27 -2.92 2.45 -11.09
N ASP A 28 -2.47 3.42 -11.88
CA ASP A 28 -1.07 3.53 -12.32
C ASP A 28 -0.11 3.53 -11.13
N TRP A 29 -0.42 4.32 -10.09
CA TRP A 29 0.35 4.34 -8.86
C TRP A 29 0.36 2.99 -8.13
N LEU A 30 -0.80 2.31 -8.05
CA LEU A 30 -0.88 0.99 -7.43
C LEU A 30 -0.05 -0.05 -8.19
N GLU A 31 -0.05 0.00 -9.52
CA GLU A 31 0.75 -0.91 -10.36
C GLU A 31 2.26 -0.66 -10.19
N GLU A 32 2.67 0.60 -10.13
CA GLU A 32 4.06 0.98 -9.89
C GLU A 32 4.55 0.44 -8.53
N ILE A 33 3.78 0.69 -7.47
CA ILE A 33 4.11 0.20 -6.13
C ILE A 33 4.11 -1.33 -6.08
N ASN A 34 3.15 -1.99 -6.74
CA ASN A 34 3.11 -3.44 -6.80
C ASN A 34 4.36 -4.01 -7.52
N SER A 35 4.79 -3.38 -8.61
CA SER A 35 6.02 -3.73 -9.34
C SER A 35 7.26 -3.55 -8.46
N PHE A 36 7.35 -2.43 -7.74
CA PHE A 36 8.44 -2.17 -6.79
C PHE A 36 8.51 -3.24 -5.69
N LEU A 37 7.37 -3.57 -5.07
CA LEU A 37 7.30 -4.59 -4.03
C LEU A 37 7.65 -5.98 -4.58
N TYR A 38 7.19 -6.32 -5.80
CA TYR A 38 7.53 -7.59 -6.43
C TYR A 38 9.04 -7.72 -6.71
N LYS A 39 9.74 -6.62 -6.99
CA LYS A 39 11.20 -6.65 -7.20
C LYS A 39 11.99 -6.71 -5.88
N ASN A 40 11.53 -6.01 -4.85
CA ASN A 40 12.34 -5.78 -3.64
C ASN A 40 11.97 -6.67 -2.43
N VAL A 41 10.74 -7.20 -2.37
CA VAL A 41 10.32 -8.08 -1.27
C VAL A 41 10.66 -9.52 -1.61
N SER A 42 11.19 -10.31 -0.67
CA SER A 42 11.48 -11.73 -0.94
C SER A 42 10.21 -12.54 -1.24
N LYS A 43 10.35 -13.59 -2.08
CA LYS A 43 9.24 -14.51 -2.40
C LYS A 43 8.57 -15.06 -1.13
N GLN A 44 9.35 -15.52 -0.15
CA GLN A 44 8.85 -16.03 1.13
C GLN A 44 7.93 -15.03 1.85
N LYS A 45 8.31 -13.75 1.90
CA LYS A 45 7.47 -12.70 2.53
C LYS A 45 6.19 -12.46 1.74
N ARG A 46 6.26 -12.43 0.40
CA ARG A 46 5.07 -12.28 -0.45
C ARG A 46 4.10 -13.45 -0.31
N ASP A 47 4.61 -14.67 -0.22
CA ASP A 47 3.81 -15.87 -0.02
C ASP A 47 3.12 -15.81 1.35
N LEU A 48 3.84 -15.42 2.41
CA LEU A 48 3.26 -15.21 3.74
C LEU A 48 2.14 -14.16 3.73
N TRP A 49 2.36 -12.99 3.11
CA TRP A 49 1.32 -11.96 2.97
C TRP A 49 0.11 -12.43 2.17
N THR A 50 0.32 -13.34 1.21
CA THR A 50 -0.76 -13.92 0.41
C THR A 50 -1.61 -14.86 1.27
N LYS A 51 -0.98 -15.69 2.11
CA LYS A 51 -1.69 -16.55 3.06
C LYS A 51 -2.53 -15.75 4.05
N PHE A 52 -1.97 -14.68 4.63
CA PHE A 52 -2.73 -13.76 5.48
C PHE A 52 -3.94 -13.15 4.76
N ARG A 53 -3.78 -12.70 3.50
CA ARG A 53 -4.89 -12.12 2.72
C ARG A 53 -5.99 -13.13 2.39
N LYS A 54 -5.65 -14.41 2.31
CA LYS A 54 -6.61 -15.49 2.07
C LYS A 54 -7.22 -16.08 3.35
N GLY A 55 -6.73 -15.67 4.53
CA GLY A 55 -7.14 -16.27 5.81
C GLY A 55 -6.66 -17.72 5.97
N GLU A 56 -5.60 -18.11 5.28
CA GLU A 56 -5.01 -19.47 5.39
C GLU A 56 -4.10 -19.61 6.62
N ILE A 57 -3.77 -18.49 7.29
CA ILE A 57 -3.03 -18.35 8.54
C ILE A 57 -3.57 -17.11 9.28
#